data_AF-A0A0C6FP57-F1
#
_entry.id   AF-A0A0C6FP57-F1
#
_cell.length_a   1.000
_cell.length_b   1.000
_cell.length_c   1.000
_cell.angle_alpha   90.00
_cell.angle_beta   90.00
_cell.angle_gamma   90.00
#
_symmetry.space_group_name_H-M   'P 1'
#
loop_
_entity.id
_entity.type
_entity.pdbx_description
1 polymer ?
#
loop_
_entity_poly.entity_id
_entity_poly.type
_entity_poly.pdbx_seq_one_letter_code
_entity_poly.pdbx_strand_id
1 'polypeptide(L)'
;MARSSDHVDGARLWRRLMELSAFGARPDGGVDRQTLIETEIAARAYLVALGRALGLEPYTDATANLFLPCPGRRPDLSLSWPAHTSIPSRRAAASTEHSR
;
A
#
# COMPACT_ATOMS: atom_id res chain seq x y z
N MET A 1 -10.27 27.20 7.61
CA MET A 1 -10.38 26.00 6.76
C MET A 1 -9.87 24.80 7.55
N ALA A 2 -10.59 23.69 7.54
CA ALA A 2 -10.13 22.44 8.16
C ALA A 2 -8.94 21.86 7.38
N ARG A 3 -7.96 21.30 8.09
CA ARG A 3 -6.83 20.58 7.49
C ARG A 3 -7.23 19.13 7.25
N SER A 4 -6.56 18.44 6.32
CA SER A 4 -6.80 17.01 6.09
C SER A 4 -6.63 16.16 7.35
N SER A 5 -5.74 16.57 8.27
CA SER A 5 -5.55 15.94 9.59
C SER A 5 -6.81 15.92 10.44
N ASP A 6 -7.69 16.91 10.29
CA ASP A 6 -8.89 17.08 11.13
C ASP A 6 -9.95 16.01 10.78
N HIS A 7 -9.78 15.31 9.66
CA HIS A 7 -10.64 14.22 9.20
C HIS A 7 -10.07 12.83 9.50
N VAL A 8 -8.93 12.74 10.19
CA VAL A 8 -8.31 11.46 10.55
C VAL A 8 -8.82 10.98 11.90
N ASP A 9 -9.36 9.76 11.91
CA ASP A 9 -9.64 9.04 13.16
C ASP A 9 -8.31 8.53 13.76
N GLY A 10 -7.84 9.21 14.81
CA GLY A 10 -6.59 8.89 15.50
C GLY A 10 -6.60 7.53 16.20
N ALA A 11 -7.74 7.11 16.75
CA ALA A 11 -7.84 5.81 17.41
C ALA A 11 -7.76 4.68 16.39
N ARG A 12 -8.41 4.85 15.24
CA ARG A 12 -8.31 3.89 14.12
C ARG A 12 -6.89 3.83 13.57
N LEU A 13 -6.22 4.97 13.40
CA LEU A 13 -4.82 5.02 12.96
C LEU A 13 -3.90 4.31 13.94
N TRP A 14 -4.01 4.62 15.23
CA TRP A 14 -3.19 4.02 16.27
C TRP A 14 -3.34 2.51 16.32
N ARG A 15 -4.58 2.00 16.27
CA ARG A 15 -4.85 0.55 16.23
C ARG A 15 -4.17 -0.10 15.03
N ARG A 16 -4.26 0.50 13.84
CA ARG A 16 -3.61 -0.02 12.62
C ARG A 16 -2.07 -0.03 12.73
N LEU A 17 -1.48 0.96 13.39
CA LEU A 17 -0.03 0.98 13.66
C LEU A 17 0.37 -0.15 14.62
N MET A 18 -0.40 -0.39 15.68
CA MET A 18 -0.12 -1.46 16.64
C MET A 18 -0.29 -2.86 16.03
N GLU A 19 -1.34 -3.05 15.21
CA GLU A 19 -1.54 -4.28 14.43
C GLU A 19 -0.37 -4.53 13.46
N LEU A 20 0.11 -3.48 12.78
CA LEU A 20 1.26 -3.60 11.88
C LEU A 20 2.57 -3.85 12.63
N SER A 21 2.77 -3.28 13.81
CA SER A 21 4.00 -3.50 14.60
C SER A 21 4.10 -4.90 15.18
N ALA A 22 2.99 -5.63 15.30
CA ALA A 22 3.01 -7.02 15.76
C ALA A 22 3.84 -7.94 14.84
N PHE A 23 3.93 -7.61 13.56
CA PHE A 23 4.78 -8.33 12.61
C PHE A 23 6.25 -8.00 12.83
N GLY A 24 6.98 -8.92 13.46
CA GLY A 24 8.40 -8.73 13.82
C GLY A 24 8.61 -8.03 15.16
N ALA A 25 7.58 -8.02 16.02
CA ALA A 25 7.68 -7.47 17.37
C ALA A 25 8.79 -8.15 18.16
N ARG A 26 9.58 -7.34 18.88
CA ARG A 26 10.67 -7.78 19.76
C ARG A 26 10.31 -7.58 21.24
N PRO A 27 10.91 -8.35 22.16
CA PRO A 27 10.63 -8.24 23.60
C PRO A 27 10.95 -6.88 24.22
N ASP A 28 11.82 -6.09 23.59
CA ASP A 28 12.19 -4.73 24.02
C ASP A 28 11.22 -3.64 23.51
N GLY A 29 10.12 -4.04 22.86
CA GLY A 29 9.14 -3.13 22.28
C GLY A 29 9.52 -2.59 20.91
N GLY A 30 10.65 -3.03 20.34
CA GLY A 30 11.05 -2.72 18.97
C GLY A 30 10.35 -3.62 17.94
N VAL A 31 10.61 -3.33 16.67
CA VAL A 31 10.24 -4.19 15.54
C VAL A 31 11.51 -4.50 14.75
N ASP A 32 11.79 -5.79 14.54
CA ASP A 32 12.78 -6.24 13.57
C ASP A 32 12.07 -7.03 12.46
N ARG A 33 12.04 -6.40 11.29
CA ARG A 33 11.34 -6.88 10.12
C ARG A 33 12.16 -6.53 8.88
N GLN A 34 13.19 -7.34 8.64
CA GLN A 34 14.06 -7.20 7.47
C GLN A 34 13.27 -7.34 6.16
N THR A 35 13.80 -6.79 5.07
CA THR A 35 13.13 -6.87 3.76
C THR A 35 13.20 -8.30 3.21
N LEU A 36 12.18 -8.72 2.45
CA LEU A 36 12.11 -10.00 1.72
C LEU A 36 12.08 -11.27 2.58
N ILE A 37 11.85 -11.16 3.90
CA ILE A 37 11.57 -12.32 4.75
C ILE A 37 10.05 -12.55 4.91
N GLU A 38 9.67 -13.72 5.38
CA GLU A 38 8.27 -14.12 5.58
C GLU A 38 7.48 -13.13 6.46
N THR A 39 8.08 -12.64 7.55
CA THR A 39 7.44 -11.66 8.44
C THR A 39 7.11 -10.36 7.72
N GLU A 40 7.98 -9.91 6.81
CA GLU A 40 7.71 -8.73 6.00
C GLU A 40 6.65 -8.98 4.94
N ILE A 41 6.67 -10.15 4.30
CA ILE A 41 5.63 -10.56 3.35
C ILE A 41 4.26 -10.59 4.03
N ALA A 42 4.18 -11.11 5.27
CA ALA A 42 2.96 -11.13 6.06
C ALA A 42 2.46 -9.71 6.42
N ALA A 43 3.36 -8.81 6.84
CA ALA A 43 3.02 -7.42 7.11
C ALA A 43 2.48 -6.69 5.86
N ARG A 44 3.08 -6.95 4.69
CA ARG A 44 2.59 -6.43 3.40
C ARG A 44 1.23 -7.01 3.02
N ALA A 45 1.03 -8.31 3.23
CA ALA A 45 -0.26 -8.96 2.99
C ALA A 45 -1.37 -8.35 3.86
N TYR A 46 -1.08 -8.00 5.11
CA TYR A 46 -1.98 -7.25 5.98
C TYR A 46 -2.33 -5.89 5.35
N LEU A 47 -1.36 -5.08 4.94
CA LEU A 47 -1.61 -3.79 4.27
C LEU A 47 -2.45 -3.93 2.98
N VAL A 48 -2.18 -4.96 2.19
CA VAL A 48 -2.96 -5.31 0.99
C VAL A 48 -4.41 -5.62 1.36
N ALA A 49 -4.64 -6.42 2.39
CA ALA A 49 -5.99 -6.75 2.87
C ALA A 49 -6.75 -5.48 3.34
N LEU A 50 -6.06 -4.57 4.02
CA LEU A 50 -6.65 -3.28 4.41
C LEU A 50 -7.05 -2.44 3.20
N GLY A 51 -6.19 -2.36 2.18
CA GLY A 51 -6.48 -1.64 0.95
C GLY A 51 -7.67 -2.23 0.20
N ARG A 52 -7.71 -3.56 0.06
CA ARG A 52 -8.83 -4.28 -0.58
C ARG A 52 -10.15 -4.06 0.16
N ALA A 53 -10.13 -4.07 1.50
CA ALA A 53 -11.32 -3.78 2.30
C ALA A 53 -11.86 -2.35 2.09
N LEU A 54 -11.01 -1.42 1.64
CA LEU A 54 -11.39 -0.06 1.24
C LEU A 54 -11.75 0.06 -0.25
N GLY A 55 -11.75 -1.05 -1.01
CA GLY A 55 -12.02 -1.07 -2.44
C GLY A 55 -10.86 -0.58 -3.31
N LEU A 56 -9.64 -0.51 -2.77
CA LEU A 56 -8.43 -0.19 -3.53
C LEU A 56 -7.90 -1.45 -4.21
N GLU A 57 -7.18 -1.28 -5.32
CA GLU A 57 -6.50 -2.36 -6.04
C GLU A 57 -4.98 -2.25 -5.81
N PRO A 58 -4.40 -3.06 -4.90
CA PRO A 58 -2.98 -3.02 -4.62
C PRO A 58 -2.14 -3.40 -5.84
N TYR A 59 -0.99 -2.76 -5.99
CA TYR A 59 -0.06 -2.99 -7.10
C TYR A 59 1.38 -3.01 -6.61
N THR A 60 2.24 -3.80 -7.25
CA THR A 60 3.68 -3.79 -7.02
C THR A 60 4.46 -3.59 -8.31
N ASP A 61 5.51 -2.78 -8.27
CA ASP A 61 6.41 -2.61 -9.41
C ASP A 61 7.49 -3.71 -9.48
N ALA A 62 8.34 -3.66 -10.51
CA ALA A 62 9.45 -4.59 -10.70
C ALA A 62 10.50 -4.55 -9.57
N THR A 63 10.48 -3.52 -8.72
CA THR A 63 11.39 -3.32 -7.58
C THR A 63 10.76 -3.76 -6.24
N ALA A 64 9.52 -4.27 -6.29
CA ALA A 64 8.71 -4.67 -5.13
C ALA A 64 8.28 -3.51 -4.20
N ASN A 65 8.17 -2.29 -4.73
CA ASN A 65 7.44 -1.23 -4.04
C ASN A 65 5.95 -1.57 -4.00
N LEU A 66 5.29 -1.40 -2.85
CA LEU A 66 3.86 -1.66 -2.69
C LEU A 66 3.06 -0.35 -2.79
N PHE A 67 2.11 -0.32 -3.71
CA PHE A 67 1.20 0.80 -3.94
C PHE A 67 -0.23 0.41 -3.57
N LEU A 68 -0.94 1.34 -2.91
CA LEU A 68 -2.38 1.27 -2.65
C LEU A 68 -3.05 2.48 -3.32
N PRO A 69 -3.23 2.46 -4.65
CA PRO A 69 -3.72 3.61 -5.40
C PRO A 69 -5.16 3.96 -5.04
N CYS A 70 -5.39 5.22 -4.66
CA CYS A 70 -6.71 5.80 -4.52
C CYS A 70 -6.99 6.70 -5.74
N PRO A 71 -7.87 6.32 -6.67
CA PRO A 71 -8.09 7.08 -7.89
C PRO A 71 -8.66 8.47 -7.56
N GLY A 72 -8.00 9.50 -8.08
CA GLY A 72 -8.50 10.87 -7.97
C GLY A 72 -9.74 11.10 -8.85
N ARG A 73 -10.39 12.25 -8.68
CA ARG A 73 -11.55 12.68 -9.50
C ARG A 73 -11.24 12.77 -11.00
N ARG A 74 -9.97 12.94 -11.37
CA ARG A 74 -9.47 12.98 -12.74
C ARG A 74 -8.40 11.91 -12.93
N PRO A 75 -8.79 10.64 -13.17
CA PRO A 75 -7.85 9.53 -13.31
C PRO A 75 -7.06 9.57 -14.64
N ASP A 76 -7.46 10.44 -15.57
CA ASP A 76 -6.80 10.76 -16.83
C ASP A 76 -5.56 11.64 -16.66
N LEU A 77 -5.48 12.39 -15.56
CA LEU A 77 -4.29 13.17 -15.23
C LEU A 77 -3.27 12.24 -14.60
N SER A 78 -2.17 11.99 -15.33
CA SER A 78 -1.02 11.34 -14.73
C SER A 78 -0.50 12.21 -13.58
N LEU A 79 -0.60 11.70 -12.36
CA LEU A 79 0.25 12.19 -11.29
C LEU A 79 1.67 11.77 -11.68
N SER A 80 2.47 12.73 -12.14
CA SER A 80 3.91 12.55 -12.35
C SER A 80 4.55 12.22 -11.01
N TRP A 81 4.60 10.93 -10.67
CA TRP A 81 5.51 10.37 -9.69
C TRP A 81 6.90 10.25 -10.36
N PRO A 82 8.02 10.24 -9.59
CA PRO A 82 9.35 10.20 -10.17
C PRO A 82 9.49 9.07 -11.20
N ALA A 83 10.15 9.39 -12.32
CA ALA A 83 10.02 8.76 -13.64
C ALA A 83 10.29 7.25 -13.78
N HIS A 84 10.65 6.53 -12.72
CA HIS A 84 10.93 5.08 -12.76
C HIS A 84 9.71 4.21 -12.42
N THR A 85 8.62 4.77 -11.88
CA THR A 85 7.45 3.98 -11.49
C THR A 85 6.19 4.46 -12.19
N SER A 86 5.83 3.78 -13.27
CA SER A 86 4.55 3.97 -13.95
C SER A 86 3.48 3.18 -13.19
N ILE A 87 2.56 3.87 -12.50
CA ILE A 87 1.35 3.23 -11.97
C ILE A 87 0.41 3.01 -13.17
N PRO A 88 0.09 1.77 -13.57
CA PRO A 88 -0.83 1.55 -14.67
C PRO A 88 -2.18 2.20 -14.36
N SER A 89 -2.60 3.15 -15.18
CA SER A 89 -3.96 3.66 -15.12
C SER A 89 -4.94 2.52 -15.46
N ARG A 90 -6.18 2.59 -14.98
CA ARG A 90 -7.21 1.54 -15.15
C ARG A 90 -7.45 1.11 -16.61
N ARG A 91 -6.96 1.87 -17.60
CA ARG A 91 -6.97 1.51 -19.04
C ARG A 91 -5.92 0.47 -19.44
N ALA A 92 -4.85 0.29 -18.68
CA ALA A 92 -3.77 -0.64 -19.03
C ALA A 92 -4.00 -2.08 -18.55
N ALA A 93 -5.05 -2.34 -17.74
CA ALA A 93 -5.37 -3.68 -17.24
C ALA A 93 -6.05 -4.59 -18.29
N ALA A 94 -6.25 -4.11 -19.52
CA ALA A 94 -6.66 -4.94 -20.65
C ALA A 94 -5.48 -5.05 -21.61
N SER A 95 -4.75 -6.17 -21.51
CA SER A 95 -3.78 -6.74 -22.48
C SER A 95 -2.48 -7.15 -21.79
N THR A 96 -2.44 -8.33 -21.18
CA THR A 96 -1.27 -9.21 -21.37
C THR A 96 -1.75 -10.65 -21.26
N GLU A 97 -2.21 -11.17 -22.38
CA GLU A 97 -2.14 -12.59 -22.70
C GLU A 97 -0.72 -12.85 -23.23
N HIS A 98 0.02 -13.72 -22.54
CA HIS A 98 1.21 -14.43 -23.02
C HIS A 98 1.25 -15.72 -22.19
N SER A 99 0.70 -16.84 -22.65
CA SER A 99 1.33 -17.78 -23.60
C SER A 99 2.80 -18.06 -23.29
N ARG A 100 2.99 -19.27 -22.75
CA ARG A 100 4.21 -20.06 -22.54
C ARG A 100 4.99 -19.83 -21.25
#